data_AF-A0A8S3SXB5-F1
#
_entry.id   AF-A0A8S3SXB5-F1
#
_cell.length_a   1.000
_cell.length_b   1.000
_cell.length_c   1.000
_cell.angle_alpha   90.00
_cell.angle_beta   90.00
_cell.angle_gamma   90.00
#
_symmetry.space_group_name_H-M   'P 1'
#
loop_
_entity.id
_entity.type
_entity.pdbx_description
1 polymer ?
#
loop_
_entity_poly.entity_id
_entity_poly.type
_entity_poly.pdbx_seq_one_letter_code
_entity_poly.pdbx_strand_id
1 'polypeptide(L)'
;MEKDQPGHFDDSDVENGSNSSLFDRAQYFTQSQVCDLEGPLFHDLCSLDRYMLNQVAINVKLYRSRPEFALMTSEKDPNFQVIIDDIVLKVCKIRLNPAVIMAHAQKLQTTNARYPYTRTEVRLISIPAGSLSFNYNILFNGLRPTRCVIAFTESASSSGSYTLNPFNFQHFNLSQITLKLNQVPVGGNIMQLNYEATSRAILPAFNSMFEVTNKWMRDSGNQLSRNDIAGGNALYCFEIEPNFSDKGQYLNLVKQGTCSLEVNFKTPLAKASTCVVYAEFPDNFEIN
;
A
#
# COMPACT_ATOMS: atom_id res chain seq x y z
N MET A 1 -5.32 6.35 -16.14
CA MET A 1 -4.82 6.80 -14.83
C MET A 1 -3.54 7.52 -15.10
N GLU A 2 -3.53 8.83 -14.92
CA GLU A 2 -2.34 9.66 -15.12
C GLU A 2 -1.42 9.47 -13.92
N LYS A 3 -0.19 9.05 -14.19
CA LYS A 3 0.82 8.76 -13.18
C LYS A 3 1.67 9.99 -12.94
N ASP A 4 1.94 10.28 -11.67
CA ASP A 4 2.86 11.34 -11.26
C ASP A 4 4.27 11.15 -11.82
N GLN A 5 4.86 12.26 -12.25
CA GLN A 5 6.15 12.26 -12.90
C GLN A 5 7.27 11.98 -11.87
N PRO A 6 8.12 10.97 -12.10
CA PRO A 6 9.24 10.68 -11.21
C PRO A 6 10.15 11.89 -11.00
N GLY A 7 10.41 12.24 -9.74
CA GLY A 7 11.23 13.37 -9.33
C GLY A 7 10.45 14.68 -9.15
N HIS A 8 9.19 14.73 -9.57
CA HIS A 8 8.35 15.93 -9.53
C HIS A 8 7.06 15.75 -8.70
N PHE A 9 7.02 14.72 -7.85
CA PHE A 9 5.84 14.44 -7.02
C PHE A 9 5.42 15.59 -6.12
N ASP A 10 6.38 16.32 -5.55
CA ASP A 10 6.14 17.46 -4.64
C ASP A 10 6.07 18.81 -5.40
N ASP A 11 6.05 18.77 -6.74
CA ASP A 11 5.80 19.97 -7.53
C ASP A 11 4.29 20.30 -7.45
N SER A 12 3.99 21.29 -6.61
CA SER A 12 2.62 21.74 -6.30
C SER A 12 2.16 22.88 -7.21
N ASP A 13 2.99 23.32 -8.17
CA ASP A 13 2.57 24.26 -9.20
C ASP A 13 1.75 23.53 -10.25
N VAL A 14 0.45 23.79 -10.26
CA VAL A 14 -0.49 23.16 -11.19
C VAL A 14 -0.29 23.71 -12.62
N GLU A 15 0.04 24.99 -12.78
CA GLU A 15 0.03 25.66 -14.09
C GLU A 15 1.38 25.58 -14.81
N ASN A 16 2.49 25.76 -14.06
CA ASN A 16 3.84 25.80 -14.63
C ASN A 16 4.75 24.69 -14.10
N GLY A 17 4.22 23.79 -13.27
CA GLY A 17 4.96 22.68 -12.71
C GLY A 17 5.34 21.62 -13.74
N SER A 18 6.32 20.80 -13.39
CA SER A 18 6.81 19.68 -14.20
C SER A 18 5.95 18.42 -14.03
N ASN A 19 5.01 18.41 -13.08
CA ASN A 19 4.12 17.28 -12.82
C ASN A 19 2.83 17.36 -13.66
N SER A 20 2.90 16.89 -14.91
CA SER A 20 1.77 16.97 -15.86
C SER A 20 0.47 16.32 -15.36
N SER A 21 0.55 15.22 -14.62
CA SER A 21 -0.65 14.54 -14.09
C SER A 21 -1.35 15.32 -12.97
N LEU A 22 -0.64 16.20 -12.26
CA LEU A 22 -1.29 17.09 -11.30
C LEU A 22 -2.15 18.11 -12.05
N PHE A 23 -1.64 18.67 -13.14
CA PHE A 23 -2.39 19.56 -14.02
C PHE A 23 -3.63 18.87 -14.59
N ASP A 24 -3.47 17.70 -15.21
CA ASP A 24 -4.57 16.95 -15.80
C ASP A 24 -5.68 16.65 -14.77
N ARG A 25 -5.31 16.23 -13.56
CA ARG A 25 -6.27 16.00 -12.47
C ARG A 25 -6.94 17.29 -12.00
N ALA A 26 -6.21 18.39 -11.93
CA ALA A 26 -6.77 19.68 -11.51
C ALA A 26 -7.78 20.26 -12.52
N GLN A 27 -7.65 19.95 -13.81
CA GLN A 27 -8.60 20.39 -14.83
C GLN A 27 -10.03 19.95 -14.53
N TYR A 28 -10.24 18.74 -13.99
CA TYR A 28 -11.57 18.25 -13.62
C TYR A 28 -12.26 19.05 -12.51
N PHE A 29 -11.50 19.80 -11.70
CA PHE A 29 -12.02 20.58 -10.56
C PHE A 29 -11.92 22.09 -10.77
N THR A 30 -11.51 22.53 -11.95
CA THR A 30 -11.33 23.96 -12.25
C THR A 30 -12.66 24.70 -12.08
N GLN A 31 -12.64 25.89 -11.46
CA GLN A 31 -13.84 26.67 -11.14
C GLN A 31 -14.86 25.92 -10.24
N SER A 32 -14.38 25.00 -9.39
CA SER A 32 -15.24 24.23 -8.48
C SER A 32 -16.30 23.39 -9.21
N GLN A 33 -15.95 22.88 -10.38
CA GLN A 33 -16.81 21.93 -11.09
C GLN A 33 -16.95 20.63 -10.29
N VAL A 34 -18.15 20.06 -10.35
CA VAL A 34 -18.45 18.74 -9.79
C VAL A 34 -17.94 17.70 -10.76
N CYS A 35 -17.21 16.71 -10.25
CA CYS A 35 -16.73 15.58 -11.04
C CYS A 35 -17.22 14.25 -10.44
N ASP A 36 -17.43 13.27 -11.31
CA ASP A 36 -17.76 11.91 -10.90
C ASP A 36 -16.49 11.06 -10.70
N LEU A 37 -16.42 10.36 -9.57
CA LEU A 37 -15.35 9.41 -9.29
C LEU A 37 -15.93 8.02 -9.05
N GLU A 38 -15.38 7.02 -9.74
CA GLU A 38 -15.74 5.61 -9.55
C GLU A 38 -14.46 4.77 -9.34
N GLY A 39 -14.50 3.92 -8.32
CA GLY A 39 -13.39 3.02 -8.02
C GLY A 39 -13.82 1.89 -7.09
N PRO A 40 -13.07 0.79 -7.06
CA PRO A 40 -13.33 -0.29 -6.12
C PRO A 40 -12.99 0.16 -4.69
N LEU A 41 -13.70 -0.41 -3.72
CA LEU A 41 -13.31 -0.27 -2.32
C LEU A 41 -12.14 -1.21 -2.02
N PHE A 42 -10.95 -0.66 -1.79
CA PHE A 42 -9.74 -1.42 -1.44
C PHE A 42 -9.74 -1.85 0.03
N HIS A 43 -10.76 -2.61 0.43
CA HIS A 43 -10.84 -3.24 1.75
C HIS A 43 -10.64 -4.76 1.61
N ASP A 44 -10.02 -5.38 2.61
CA ASP A 44 -9.67 -6.80 2.61
C ASP A 44 -10.86 -7.72 2.26
N LEU A 45 -12.04 -7.41 2.80
CA LEU A 45 -13.30 -8.12 2.53
C LEU A 45 -13.80 -7.99 1.09
N CYS A 46 -13.45 -6.91 0.39
CA CYS A 46 -13.83 -6.70 -1.02
C CYS A 46 -12.92 -7.49 -1.98
N SER A 47 -11.81 -8.03 -1.48
CA SER A 47 -10.86 -8.85 -2.22
C SER A 47 -11.07 -10.36 -2.00
N LEU A 48 -12.21 -10.77 -1.42
CA LEU A 48 -12.55 -12.17 -1.21
C LEU A 48 -12.81 -12.90 -2.54
N ASP A 49 -12.24 -14.10 -2.67
CA ASP A 49 -12.52 -15.01 -3.79
C ASP A 49 -13.90 -15.70 -3.68
N ARG A 50 -14.65 -15.45 -2.58
CA ARG A 50 -15.94 -16.09 -2.28
C ARG A 50 -17.03 -15.06 -2.11
N TYR A 51 -18.20 -15.35 -2.65
CA TYR A 51 -19.41 -14.56 -2.42
C TYR A 51 -19.88 -14.69 -0.96
N MET A 52 -20.31 -13.56 -0.39
CA MET A 52 -20.94 -13.54 0.93
C MET A 52 -22.28 -14.28 0.92
N LEU A 53 -22.60 -14.96 2.03
CA LEU A 53 -23.88 -15.62 2.21
C LEU A 53 -25.05 -14.63 2.20
N ASN A 54 -26.23 -15.15 1.88
CA ASN A 54 -27.46 -14.37 1.96
C ASN A 54 -27.78 -13.99 3.42
N GLN A 55 -28.52 -12.90 3.61
CA GLN A 55 -28.94 -12.39 4.92
C GLN A 55 -27.80 -11.92 5.86
N VAL A 56 -26.59 -11.72 5.33
CA VAL A 56 -25.48 -11.10 6.06
C VAL A 56 -25.55 -9.59 5.90
N ALA A 57 -25.70 -8.86 7.01
CA ALA A 57 -25.66 -7.41 7.02
C ALA A 57 -24.22 -6.92 6.90
N ILE A 58 -23.94 -6.08 5.90
CA ILE A 58 -22.63 -5.44 5.69
C ILE A 58 -22.80 -3.95 5.95
N ASN A 59 -22.02 -3.41 6.89
CA ASN A 59 -21.96 -1.99 7.18
C ASN A 59 -20.59 -1.44 6.76
N VAL A 60 -20.58 -0.47 5.85
CA VAL A 60 -19.36 0.19 5.38
C VAL A 60 -19.33 1.60 5.95
N LYS A 61 -18.26 1.93 6.68
CA LYS A 61 -18.01 3.28 7.20
C LYS A 61 -16.74 3.81 6.56
N LEU A 62 -16.85 4.97 5.91
CA LEU A 62 -15.73 5.66 5.29
C LEU A 62 -15.44 6.94 6.09
N TYR A 63 -14.17 7.15 6.42
CA TYR A 63 -13.71 8.38 7.07
C TYR A 63 -12.92 9.19 6.06
N ARG A 64 -13.33 10.44 5.86
CA ARG A 64 -12.66 11.34 4.91
C ARG A 64 -11.32 11.81 5.49
N SER A 65 -10.27 11.75 4.69
CA SER A 65 -8.97 12.36 5.01
C SER A 65 -9.09 13.88 5.14
N ARG A 66 -8.11 14.50 5.79
CA ARG A 66 -8.04 15.96 5.88
C ARG A 66 -7.75 16.58 4.49
N PRO A 67 -8.23 17.80 4.21
CA PRO A 67 -7.96 18.46 2.93
C PRO A 67 -6.47 18.58 2.63
N GLU A 68 -5.62 18.87 3.62
CA GLU A 68 -4.16 18.96 3.43
C GLU A 68 -3.50 17.62 3.02
N PHE A 69 -4.18 16.49 3.20
CA PHE A 69 -3.69 15.19 2.72
C PHE A 69 -4.22 14.85 1.33
N ALA A 70 -5.44 15.32 1.01
CA ALA A 70 -6.15 14.95 -0.22
C ALA A 70 -5.88 15.91 -1.39
N LEU A 71 -5.48 17.16 -1.11
CA LEU A 71 -5.31 18.22 -2.10
C LEU A 71 -3.87 18.70 -2.14
N MET A 72 -3.43 19.13 -3.32
CA MET A 72 -2.13 19.76 -3.53
C MET A 72 -2.29 21.13 -4.21
N THR A 73 -1.58 22.14 -3.72
CA THR A 73 -1.58 23.50 -4.26
C THR A 73 -0.35 24.28 -3.76
N SER A 74 0.11 25.22 -4.59
CA SER A 74 1.17 26.18 -4.28
C SER A 74 0.63 27.53 -3.78
N GLU A 75 -0.69 27.69 -3.67
CA GLU A 75 -1.32 28.91 -3.19
C GLU A 75 -0.94 29.20 -1.73
N LYS A 76 -0.79 30.49 -1.40
CA LYS A 76 -0.55 30.93 -0.02
C LYS A 76 -1.87 30.91 0.75
N ASP A 77 -1.89 30.20 1.87
CA ASP A 77 -3.06 30.04 2.75
C ASP A 77 -4.30 29.44 2.05
N PRO A 78 -4.18 28.22 1.47
CA PRO A 78 -5.27 27.60 0.73
C PRO A 78 -6.46 27.25 1.64
N ASN A 79 -7.66 27.68 1.24
CA ASN A 79 -8.91 27.38 1.95
C ASN A 79 -9.84 26.49 1.09
N PHE A 80 -9.28 25.45 0.51
CA PHE A 80 -10.03 24.49 -0.30
C PHE A 80 -10.75 23.47 0.59
N GLN A 81 -11.93 23.06 0.15
CA GLN A 81 -12.74 22.04 0.82
C GLN A 81 -13.21 21.00 -0.19
N VAL A 82 -13.07 19.72 0.17
CA VAL A 82 -13.60 18.62 -0.61
C VAL A 82 -15.04 18.34 -0.19
N ILE A 83 -16.03 18.73 -0.99
CA ILE A 83 -17.43 18.44 -0.71
C ILE A 83 -17.81 17.15 -1.43
N ILE A 84 -18.50 16.25 -0.73
CA ILE A 84 -19.05 15.03 -1.33
C ILE A 84 -20.56 15.24 -1.47
N ASP A 85 -21.01 15.41 -2.71
CA ASP A 85 -22.41 15.70 -3.00
C ASP A 85 -23.29 14.45 -2.92
N ASP A 86 -22.87 13.35 -3.56
CA ASP A 86 -23.57 12.07 -3.54
C ASP A 86 -22.59 10.89 -3.44
N ILE A 87 -23.03 9.80 -2.81
CA ILE A 87 -22.25 8.56 -2.63
C ILE A 87 -23.13 7.36 -2.97
N VAL A 88 -22.74 6.60 -3.99
CA VAL A 88 -23.43 5.38 -4.40
C VAL A 88 -22.52 4.16 -4.23
N LEU A 89 -22.97 3.17 -3.46
CA LEU A 89 -22.30 1.87 -3.35
C LEU A 89 -22.90 0.87 -4.35
N LYS A 90 -22.13 0.50 -5.37
CA LYS A 90 -22.50 -0.55 -6.33
C LYS A 90 -22.03 -1.92 -5.81
N VAL A 91 -22.95 -2.88 -5.67
CA VAL A 91 -22.66 -4.25 -5.19
C VAL A 91 -23.17 -5.27 -6.19
N CYS A 92 -22.33 -6.26 -6.52
CA CYS A 92 -22.72 -7.39 -7.34
C CYS A 92 -23.49 -8.43 -6.51
N LYS A 93 -24.69 -8.84 -6.98
CA LYS A 93 -25.50 -9.89 -6.37
C LYS A 93 -25.72 -11.03 -7.36
N ILE A 94 -25.59 -12.27 -6.90
CA ILE A 94 -25.80 -13.47 -7.73
C ILE A 94 -27.14 -14.11 -7.39
N ARG A 95 -27.90 -14.46 -8.43
CA ARG A 95 -29.12 -15.25 -8.31
C ARG A 95 -28.77 -16.73 -8.34
N LEU A 96 -29.00 -17.42 -7.22
CA LEU A 96 -28.77 -18.86 -7.09
C LEU A 96 -30.05 -19.67 -7.36
N ASN A 97 -29.89 -20.93 -7.77
CA ASN A 97 -30.99 -21.89 -7.84
C ASN A 97 -31.55 -22.13 -6.42
N PRO A 98 -32.89 -22.08 -6.21
CA PRO A 98 -33.50 -22.35 -4.91
C PRO A 98 -33.04 -23.62 -4.21
N ALA A 99 -32.74 -24.70 -4.96
CA ALA A 99 -32.22 -25.94 -4.38
C ALA A 99 -30.87 -25.75 -3.66
N VAL A 100 -29.99 -24.89 -4.19
CA VAL A 100 -28.69 -24.58 -3.59
C VAL A 100 -28.86 -23.74 -2.33
N ILE A 101 -29.81 -22.82 -2.31
CA ILE A 101 -30.12 -22.00 -1.14
C ILE A 101 -30.60 -22.88 0.01
N MET A 102 -31.50 -23.84 -0.26
CA MET A 102 -31.97 -24.80 0.75
C MET A 102 -30.83 -25.70 1.26
N ALA A 103 -29.98 -26.19 0.36
CA ALA A 103 -28.83 -27.01 0.74
C ALA A 103 -27.83 -26.23 1.60
N HIS A 104 -27.58 -24.95 1.31
CA HIS A 104 -26.77 -24.07 2.16
C HIS A 104 -27.41 -23.88 3.53
N ALA A 105 -28.71 -23.59 3.60
CA ALA A 105 -29.42 -23.43 4.87
C ALA A 105 -29.36 -24.69 5.76
N GLN A 106 -29.52 -25.89 5.18
CA GLN A 106 -29.37 -27.15 5.92
C GLN A 106 -27.93 -27.37 6.40
N LYS A 107 -26.93 -27.04 5.58
CA LYS A 107 -25.53 -27.22 5.93
C LYS A 107 -25.05 -26.22 6.99
N LEU A 108 -25.57 -25.00 6.99
CA LEU A 108 -25.23 -23.99 8.00
C LEU A 108 -25.71 -24.37 9.41
N GLN A 109 -26.76 -25.21 9.51
CA GLN A 109 -27.17 -25.76 10.81
C GLN A 109 -26.12 -26.69 11.45
N THR A 110 -25.23 -27.29 10.65
CA THR A 110 -24.21 -28.23 11.13
C THR A 110 -22.79 -27.72 11.00
N THR A 111 -22.53 -26.77 10.09
CA THR A 111 -21.17 -26.29 9.80
C THR A 111 -21.18 -24.83 9.37
N ASN A 112 -20.40 -24.01 10.06
CA ASN A 112 -20.21 -22.60 9.73
C ASN A 112 -19.54 -22.42 8.35
N ALA A 113 -19.91 -21.36 7.64
CA ALA A 113 -19.22 -20.97 6.43
C ALA A 113 -17.92 -20.23 6.78
N ARG A 114 -16.80 -20.76 6.27
CA ARG A 114 -15.46 -20.19 6.47
C ARG A 114 -15.03 -19.33 5.27
N TYR A 115 -14.55 -18.14 5.57
CA TYR A 115 -14.05 -17.17 4.62
C TYR A 115 -12.57 -16.86 4.92
N PRO A 116 -11.62 -17.55 4.27
CA PRO A 116 -10.22 -17.17 4.33
C PRO A 116 -10.03 -15.86 3.57
N TYR A 117 -9.24 -14.95 4.13
CA TYR A 117 -8.94 -13.67 3.53
C TYR A 117 -7.54 -13.18 3.95
N THR A 118 -7.01 -12.22 3.20
CA THR A 118 -5.74 -11.58 3.55
C THR A 118 -6.06 -10.28 4.28
N ARG A 119 -5.73 -10.22 5.57
CA ARG A 119 -5.84 -9.02 6.38
C ARG A 119 -4.63 -8.12 6.12
N THR A 120 -4.87 -6.85 5.84
CA THR A 120 -3.81 -5.85 5.65
C THR A 120 -3.65 -5.00 6.90
N GLU A 121 -2.41 -4.67 7.25
CA GLU A 121 -2.09 -3.77 8.36
C GLU A 121 -1.03 -2.77 7.92
N VAL A 122 -1.29 -1.48 8.17
CA VAL A 122 -0.33 -0.39 7.91
C VAL A 122 0.15 0.18 9.23
N ARG A 123 1.47 0.24 9.41
CA ARG A 123 2.13 0.90 10.54
C ARG A 123 2.96 2.08 10.06
N LEU A 124 2.83 3.20 10.75
CA LEU A 124 3.62 4.40 10.51
C LEU A 124 4.61 4.56 11.66
N ILE A 125 5.90 4.64 11.35
CA ILE A 125 6.96 4.79 12.35
C ILE A 125 7.77 6.05 12.02
N SER A 126 7.81 6.99 12.95
CA SER A 126 8.57 8.24 12.79
C SER A 126 10.07 7.99 12.99
N ILE A 127 10.88 8.56 12.11
CA ILE A 127 12.34 8.58 12.17
C ILE A 127 12.79 10.04 12.28
N PRO A 128 13.57 10.40 13.31
CA PRO A 128 14.01 11.78 13.50
C PRO A 128 15.02 12.21 12.43
N ALA A 129 15.11 13.52 12.20
CA ALA A 129 16.18 14.10 11.38
C ALA A 129 17.56 13.80 12.00
N GLY A 130 18.58 13.68 11.16
CA GLY A 130 19.95 13.35 11.55
C GLY A 130 20.22 11.86 11.75
N SER A 131 19.21 10.99 11.67
CA SER A 131 19.42 9.54 11.77
C SER A 131 20.22 9.01 10.58
N LEU A 132 21.28 8.26 10.87
CA LEU A 132 22.06 7.51 9.89
C LEU A 132 21.59 6.05 9.79
N SER A 133 21.00 5.51 10.85
CA SER A 133 20.42 4.18 10.89
C SER A 133 19.13 4.18 11.68
N PHE A 134 18.27 3.21 11.37
CA PHE A 134 16.98 3.00 12.01
C PHE A 134 16.77 1.50 12.20
N ASN A 135 16.55 1.10 13.46
CA ASN A 135 16.29 -0.29 13.83
C ASN A 135 15.00 -0.36 14.62
N TYR A 136 14.08 -1.22 14.18
CA TYR A 136 12.81 -1.45 14.84
C TYR A 136 12.65 -2.93 15.18
N ASN A 137 12.85 -3.25 16.47
CA ASN A 137 13.01 -4.63 16.94
C ASN A 137 11.73 -5.47 16.90
N ILE A 138 10.56 -4.84 17.04
CA ILE A 138 9.28 -5.54 17.14
C ILE A 138 8.28 -4.85 16.21
N LEU A 139 8.45 -5.08 14.91
CA LEU A 139 7.55 -4.54 13.89
C LEU A 139 6.18 -5.21 13.97
N PHE A 140 6.18 -6.54 14.03
CA PHE A 140 5.02 -7.38 14.28
C PHE A 140 5.39 -8.47 15.29
N ASN A 141 4.49 -8.74 16.23
CA ASN A 141 4.65 -9.76 17.26
C ASN A 141 3.45 -10.70 17.24
N GLY A 142 3.69 -12.00 17.38
CA GLY A 142 2.66 -13.02 17.28
C GLY A 142 2.52 -13.51 15.84
N LEU A 143 1.55 -13.01 15.10
CA LEU A 143 1.27 -13.47 13.73
C LEU A 143 2.39 -13.07 12.77
N ARG A 144 2.83 -14.03 11.96
CA ARG A 144 3.81 -13.80 10.89
C ARG A 144 3.10 -13.25 9.65
N PRO A 145 3.57 -12.12 9.07
CA PRO A 145 3.05 -11.66 7.81
C PRO A 145 3.52 -12.57 6.66
N THR A 146 2.73 -12.67 5.60
CA THR A 146 3.13 -13.33 4.34
C THR A 146 4.03 -12.42 3.51
N ARG A 147 3.69 -11.13 3.45
CA ARG A 147 4.39 -10.10 2.68
C ARG A 147 4.50 -8.83 3.50
N CYS A 148 5.56 -8.09 3.25
CA CYS A 148 5.82 -6.80 3.85
C CYS A 148 6.34 -5.84 2.78
N VAL A 149 5.77 -4.65 2.71
CA VAL A 149 6.21 -3.56 1.84
C VAL A 149 6.59 -2.39 2.73
N ILE A 150 7.79 -1.87 2.51
CA ILE A 150 8.36 -0.79 3.30
C ILE A 150 8.62 0.38 2.37
N ALA A 151 8.19 1.56 2.80
CA ALA A 151 8.40 2.80 2.08
C ALA A 151 8.73 3.92 3.06
N PHE A 152 9.34 4.99 2.57
CA PHE A 152 9.65 6.15 3.39
C PHE A 152 9.07 7.41 2.75
N THR A 153 8.51 8.28 3.57
CA THR A 153 7.96 9.58 3.16
C THR A 153 8.47 10.66 4.11
N GLU A 154 8.41 11.93 3.72
CA GLU A 154 8.65 13.02 4.67
C GLU A 154 7.53 13.04 5.72
N SER A 155 7.85 13.23 7.01
CA SER A 155 6.83 13.15 8.07
C SER A 155 5.71 14.17 7.89
N ALA A 156 6.03 15.38 7.41
CA ALA A 156 5.05 16.42 7.10
C ALA A 156 4.06 16.00 6.00
N SER A 157 4.53 15.22 5.01
CA SER A 157 3.70 14.69 3.95
C SER A 157 2.70 13.65 4.47
N SER A 158 3.17 12.73 5.34
CA SER A 158 2.31 11.71 5.96
C SER A 158 1.24 12.28 6.90
N SER A 159 1.48 13.43 7.54
CA SER A 159 0.47 14.13 8.34
C SER A 159 -0.52 14.96 7.51
N GLY A 160 -0.17 15.24 6.25
CA GLY A 160 -0.87 16.13 5.34
C GLY A 160 -0.14 17.48 5.18
N SER A 161 0.06 17.88 3.92
CA SER A 161 0.57 19.18 3.49
C SER A 161 0.09 19.46 2.07
N TYR A 162 -0.33 20.69 1.79
CA TYR A 162 -0.74 21.08 0.43
C TYR A 162 0.41 21.09 -0.58
N THR A 163 1.66 21.18 -0.12
CA THR A 163 2.83 21.27 -1.01
C THR A 163 3.55 19.94 -1.21
N LEU A 164 3.27 18.93 -0.39
CA LEU A 164 3.97 17.65 -0.41
C LEU A 164 2.99 16.53 -0.76
N ASN A 165 3.47 15.56 -1.54
CA ASN A 165 2.64 14.43 -1.93
C ASN A 165 2.82 13.26 -0.95
N PRO A 166 1.75 12.74 -0.30
CA PRO A 166 1.85 11.62 0.65
C PRO A 166 2.27 10.30 -0.01
N PHE A 167 2.16 10.20 -1.33
CA PHE A 167 2.58 9.06 -2.14
C PHE A 167 3.96 9.24 -2.78
N ASN A 168 4.70 10.31 -2.44
CA ASN A 168 6.10 10.47 -2.80
C ASN A 168 6.99 9.58 -1.90
N PHE A 169 7.20 8.33 -2.31
CA PHE A 169 8.04 7.38 -1.61
C PHE A 169 9.51 7.62 -1.92
N GLN A 170 10.15 8.42 -1.08
CA GLN A 170 11.53 8.85 -1.24
C GLN A 170 12.51 7.79 -0.74
N HIS A 171 13.64 7.67 -1.43
CA HIS A 171 14.69 6.71 -1.05
C HIS A 171 15.62 7.23 0.06
N PHE A 172 15.68 8.54 0.32
CA PHE A 172 16.53 9.18 1.34
C PHE A 172 18.01 8.72 1.34
N ASN A 173 18.56 8.39 0.17
CA ASN A 173 19.89 7.77 0.02
C ASN A 173 20.12 6.54 0.90
N LEU A 174 19.10 5.70 1.05
CA LEU A 174 19.19 4.41 1.74
C LEU A 174 20.30 3.55 1.11
N SER A 175 21.16 3.00 1.96
CA SER A 175 22.28 2.14 1.55
C SER A 175 21.98 0.66 1.79
N GLN A 176 21.28 0.34 2.88
CA GLN A 176 20.96 -1.04 3.25
C GLN A 176 19.58 -1.13 3.89
N ILE A 177 18.81 -2.15 3.53
CA ILE A 177 17.56 -2.50 4.19
C ILE A 177 17.46 -4.02 4.37
N THR A 178 17.07 -4.43 5.58
CA THR A 178 16.88 -5.83 5.93
C THR A 178 15.64 -5.99 6.79
N LEU A 179 14.73 -6.86 6.35
CA LEU A 179 13.69 -7.40 7.19
C LEU A 179 14.20 -8.71 7.79
N LYS A 180 14.11 -8.87 9.10
CA LYS A 180 14.48 -10.11 9.80
C LYS A 180 13.23 -10.77 10.38
N LEU A 181 13.15 -12.08 10.20
CA LEU A 181 12.18 -12.94 10.85
C LEU A 181 12.92 -13.79 11.88
N ASN A 182 12.57 -13.65 13.16
CA ASN A 182 13.25 -14.35 14.26
C ASN A 182 14.78 -14.17 14.21
N GLN A 183 15.25 -12.95 13.98
CA GLN A 183 16.68 -12.57 13.81
C GLN A 183 17.38 -13.10 12.55
N VAL A 184 16.67 -13.80 11.66
CA VAL A 184 17.21 -14.27 10.38
C VAL A 184 16.74 -13.35 9.24
N PRO A 185 17.63 -12.84 8.38
CA PRO A 185 17.25 -12.05 7.21
C PRO A 185 16.28 -12.78 6.27
N VAL A 186 15.17 -12.13 5.95
CA VAL A 186 14.21 -12.59 4.94
C VAL A 186 14.87 -12.49 3.56
N GLY A 187 14.79 -13.55 2.76
CA GLY A 187 15.50 -13.64 1.47
C GLY A 187 16.99 -13.98 1.59
N GLY A 188 17.50 -14.26 2.79
CA GLY A 188 18.86 -14.72 3.05
C GLY A 188 19.96 -13.66 2.94
N ASN A 189 19.70 -12.53 2.29
CA ASN A 189 20.67 -11.46 2.05
C ASN A 189 20.12 -10.08 2.44
N ILE A 190 21.02 -9.19 2.83
CA ILE A 190 20.74 -7.77 3.04
C ILE A 190 20.56 -7.10 1.67
N MET A 191 19.51 -6.30 1.49
CA MET A 191 19.32 -5.53 0.26
C MET A 191 20.26 -4.32 0.27
N GLN A 192 21.33 -4.40 -0.52
CA GLN A 192 22.31 -3.32 -0.72
C GLN A 192 21.85 -2.41 -1.86
N LEU A 193 21.85 -1.10 -1.62
CA LEU A 193 21.33 -0.11 -2.54
C LEU A 193 22.30 1.05 -2.72
N ASN A 194 22.34 1.60 -3.94
CA ASN A 194 23.05 2.84 -4.23
C ASN A 194 22.27 3.67 -5.25
N TYR A 195 22.00 4.91 -4.90
CA TYR A 195 21.21 5.85 -5.69
C TYR A 195 22.07 6.85 -6.48
N GLU A 196 23.39 6.84 -6.29
CA GLU A 196 24.31 7.70 -7.03
C GLU A 196 24.26 7.43 -8.54
N ALA A 197 24.31 8.50 -9.33
CA ALA A 197 24.22 8.41 -10.79
C ALA A 197 25.37 7.59 -11.42
N THR A 198 26.57 7.62 -10.81
CA THR A 198 27.78 6.95 -11.32
C THR A 198 27.84 5.46 -11.02
N SER A 199 27.13 4.98 -10.00
CA SER A 199 27.23 3.60 -9.51
C SER A 199 25.89 3.06 -8.97
N ARG A 200 24.82 3.27 -9.74
CA ARG A 200 23.44 3.01 -9.33
C ARG A 200 23.12 1.51 -9.19
N ALA A 201 22.88 1.08 -7.95
CA ALA A 201 22.45 -0.26 -7.58
C ALA A 201 21.05 -0.24 -6.97
N ILE A 202 20.01 -0.23 -7.81
CA ILE A 202 18.59 -0.19 -7.38
C ILE A 202 17.78 -1.40 -7.88
N LEU A 203 18.43 -2.31 -8.60
CA LEU A 203 17.78 -3.49 -9.18
C LEU A 203 17.18 -4.44 -8.12
N PRO A 204 17.81 -4.66 -6.95
CA PRO A 204 17.20 -5.48 -5.90
C PRO A 204 15.83 -4.95 -5.45
N ALA A 205 15.70 -3.63 -5.26
CA ALA A 205 14.42 -3.01 -4.92
C ALA A 205 13.40 -3.22 -6.05
N PHE A 206 13.78 -2.97 -7.31
CA PHE A 206 12.90 -3.18 -8.46
C PHE A 206 12.40 -4.61 -8.58
N ASN A 207 13.30 -5.60 -8.53
CA ASN A 207 12.94 -7.01 -8.66
C ASN A 207 12.03 -7.47 -7.52
N SER A 208 12.30 -7.02 -6.29
CA SER A 208 11.48 -7.36 -5.12
C SER A 208 10.00 -6.98 -5.31
N MET A 209 9.72 -5.89 -6.01
CA MET A 209 8.34 -5.47 -6.32
C MET A 209 7.65 -6.46 -7.25
N PHE A 210 8.35 -6.99 -8.26
CA PHE A 210 7.79 -7.99 -9.18
C PHE A 210 7.59 -9.34 -8.50
N GLU A 211 8.50 -9.73 -7.62
CA GLU A 211 8.39 -10.95 -6.82
C GLU A 211 7.16 -10.88 -5.92
N VAL A 212 7.04 -9.85 -5.08
CA VAL A 212 5.92 -9.72 -4.13
C VAL A 212 4.57 -9.52 -4.82
N THR A 213 4.54 -8.89 -6.00
CA THR A 213 3.28 -8.74 -6.77
C THR A 213 2.94 -9.97 -7.62
N ASN A 214 3.73 -11.06 -7.56
CA ASN A 214 3.60 -12.24 -8.41
C ASN A 214 3.61 -11.92 -9.92
N LYS A 215 4.33 -10.85 -10.31
CA LYS A 215 4.45 -10.42 -11.72
C LYS A 215 5.77 -10.80 -12.35
N TRP A 216 6.71 -11.33 -11.56
CA TRP A 216 7.98 -11.83 -12.08
C TRP A 216 7.74 -12.91 -13.14
N MET A 217 8.39 -12.76 -14.31
CA MET A 217 8.25 -13.66 -15.46
C MET A 217 6.82 -13.84 -16.00
N ARG A 218 5.92 -12.89 -15.74
CA ARG A 218 4.56 -12.89 -16.29
C ARG A 218 4.37 -11.79 -17.33
N ASP A 219 3.42 -11.98 -18.23
CA ASP A 219 2.97 -10.96 -19.19
C ASP A 219 2.08 -9.92 -18.48
N SER A 220 2.60 -9.33 -17.40
CA SER A 220 1.90 -8.34 -16.60
C SER A 220 2.90 -7.43 -15.89
N GLY A 221 2.78 -6.12 -16.10
CA GLY A 221 3.64 -5.11 -15.48
C GLY A 221 3.05 -4.48 -14.21
N ASN A 222 3.86 -3.68 -13.52
CA ASN A 222 3.44 -2.81 -12.41
C ASN A 222 3.43 -1.31 -12.79
N GLN A 223 3.55 -0.98 -14.08
CA GLN A 223 3.62 0.39 -14.61
C GLN A 223 4.74 1.27 -14.04
N LEU A 224 5.75 0.65 -13.41
CA LEU A 224 6.93 1.32 -12.89
C LEU A 224 8.15 0.88 -13.69
N SER A 225 8.94 1.86 -14.11
CA SER A 225 10.27 1.66 -14.68
C SER A 225 11.31 1.59 -13.57
N ARG A 226 12.48 1.03 -13.88
CA ARG A 226 13.62 1.02 -12.94
C ARG A 226 14.01 2.43 -12.50
N ASN A 227 13.89 3.44 -13.37
CA ASN A 227 14.27 4.81 -13.05
C ASN A 227 13.29 5.48 -12.08
N ASP A 228 12.03 5.05 -12.08
CA ASP A 228 10.98 5.65 -11.28
C ASP A 228 11.19 5.45 -9.78
N ILE A 229 11.92 4.39 -9.40
CA ILE A 229 12.30 4.11 -8.00
C ILE A 229 13.12 5.27 -7.42
N ALA A 230 14.08 5.79 -8.18
CA ALA A 230 14.90 6.90 -7.72
C ALA A 230 14.12 8.23 -7.68
N GLY A 231 12.99 8.32 -8.38
CA GLY A 231 12.18 9.53 -8.50
C GLY A 231 10.91 9.52 -7.66
N GLY A 232 10.89 8.86 -6.49
CA GLY A 232 9.72 8.92 -5.59
C GLY A 232 8.81 7.68 -5.60
N ASN A 233 9.23 6.59 -6.25
CA ASN A 233 8.54 5.29 -6.18
C ASN A 233 9.41 4.22 -5.48
N ALA A 234 10.15 4.62 -4.44
CA ALA A 234 11.04 3.71 -3.71
C ALA A 234 10.24 2.82 -2.73
N LEU A 235 9.83 1.66 -3.23
CA LEU A 235 9.20 0.60 -2.43
C LEU A 235 10.16 -0.58 -2.25
N TYR A 236 10.28 -1.05 -1.02
CA TYR A 236 11.11 -2.21 -0.67
C TYR A 236 10.21 -3.35 -0.22
N CYS A 237 10.14 -4.39 -1.03
CA CYS A 237 9.20 -5.47 -0.84
C CYS A 237 9.93 -6.72 -0.33
N PHE A 238 9.31 -7.42 0.61
CA PHE A 238 9.82 -8.65 1.20
C PHE A 238 8.72 -9.71 1.19
N GLU A 239 8.98 -10.82 0.51
CA GLU A 239 8.17 -12.03 0.64
C GLU A 239 8.71 -12.84 1.82
N ILE A 240 7.92 -12.95 2.89
CA ILE A 240 8.30 -13.64 4.12
C ILE A 240 7.92 -15.12 4.04
N GLU A 241 6.75 -15.40 3.47
CA GLU A 241 6.28 -16.75 3.20
C GLU A 241 5.97 -16.85 1.69
N PRO A 242 6.55 -17.83 0.99
CA PRO A 242 6.36 -17.96 -0.45
C PRO A 242 4.90 -18.27 -0.76
N ASN A 243 4.28 -17.46 -1.63
CA ASN A 243 2.93 -17.74 -2.11
C ASN A 243 2.99 -18.45 -3.48
N PHE A 244 2.94 -19.77 -3.44
CA PHE A 244 2.93 -20.61 -4.64
C PHE A 244 1.60 -20.60 -5.42
N SER A 245 0.58 -19.90 -4.94
CA SER A 245 -0.74 -19.91 -5.57
C SER A 245 -1.02 -18.65 -6.38
N ASP A 246 -1.37 -18.86 -7.64
CA ASP A 246 -2.37 -18.01 -8.28
C ASP A 246 -3.69 -18.22 -7.54
N LYS A 247 -4.08 -17.24 -6.74
CA LYS A 247 -5.43 -17.09 -6.18
C LYS A 247 -5.95 -18.32 -5.41
N GLY A 248 -5.44 -18.52 -4.19
CA GLY A 248 -6.21 -19.21 -3.15
C GLY A 248 -6.29 -20.74 -3.24
N GLN A 249 -5.42 -21.39 -4.01
CA GLN A 249 -5.38 -22.87 -4.10
C GLN A 249 -4.79 -23.55 -2.85
N TYR A 250 -4.01 -22.81 -2.04
CA TYR A 250 -3.40 -23.34 -0.82
C TYR A 250 -3.68 -22.42 0.36
N LEU A 251 -4.04 -23.01 1.50
CA LEU A 251 -4.14 -22.30 2.77
C LEU A 251 -2.74 -22.20 3.38
N ASN A 252 -2.21 -20.99 3.48
CA ASN A 252 -1.00 -20.76 4.26
C ASN A 252 -1.34 -20.95 5.74
N LEU A 253 -0.63 -21.87 6.39
CA LEU A 253 -0.77 -22.07 7.83
C LEU A 253 -0.37 -20.78 8.55
N VAL A 254 -1.20 -20.40 9.52
CA VAL A 254 -0.89 -19.28 10.40
C VAL A 254 0.34 -19.65 11.23
N LYS A 255 1.45 -18.94 10.99
CA LYS A 255 2.70 -19.13 11.71
C LYS A 255 2.92 -17.97 12.67
N GLN A 256 3.67 -18.26 13.72
CA GLN A 256 4.12 -17.23 14.65
C GLN A 256 5.56 -16.80 14.35
N GLY A 257 5.87 -15.54 14.63
CA GLY A 257 7.21 -15.01 14.51
C GLY A 257 7.28 -13.54 14.86
N THR A 258 8.49 -13.09 15.17
CA THR A 258 8.78 -11.68 15.40
C THR A 258 9.50 -11.13 14.18
N CYS A 259 8.96 -10.06 13.62
CA CYS A 259 9.60 -9.33 12.53
C CYS A 259 10.33 -8.11 13.07
N SER A 260 11.58 -7.92 12.67
CA SER A 260 12.34 -6.70 12.94
C SER A 260 12.85 -6.08 11.64
N LEU A 261 13.04 -4.76 11.64
CA LEU A 261 13.48 -3.99 10.48
C LEU A 261 14.78 -3.27 10.81
N GLU A 262 15.77 -3.39 9.94
CA GLU A 262 17.05 -2.69 10.03
C GLU A 262 17.31 -1.92 8.74
N VAL A 263 17.61 -0.63 8.88
CA VAL A 263 17.79 0.31 7.78
C VAL A 263 19.02 1.16 8.04
N ASN A 264 19.88 1.30 7.04
CA ASN A 264 21.01 2.21 7.05
C ASN A 264 20.91 3.19 5.88
N PHE A 265 21.17 4.46 6.16
CA PHE A 265 21.25 5.53 5.18
C PHE A 265 22.71 5.86 4.88
N LYS A 266 23.00 6.28 3.65
CA LYS A 266 24.35 6.73 3.26
C LYS A 266 24.67 8.12 3.84
N THR A 267 23.64 8.95 3.97
CA THR A 267 23.71 10.30 4.53
C THR A 267 22.68 10.45 5.63
N PRO A 268 22.95 11.20 6.71
CA PRO A 268 21.96 11.52 7.72
C PRO A 268 20.71 12.14 7.10
N LEU A 269 19.54 11.77 7.60
CA LEU A 269 18.27 12.32 7.13
C LEU A 269 18.22 13.83 7.36
N ALA A 270 18.04 14.63 6.31
CA ALA A 270 17.97 16.08 6.43
C ALA A 270 16.69 16.56 7.16
N LYS A 271 15.61 15.79 7.03
CA LYS A 271 14.30 16.07 7.65
C LYS A 271 13.77 14.81 8.33
N ALA A 272 12.79 14.97 9.22
CA ALA A 272 12.09 13.84 9.81
C ALA A 272 11.33 13.07 8.71
N SER A 273 11.43 11.74 8.76
CA SER A 273 10.77 10.86 7.80
C SER A 273 9.85 9.86 8.51
N THR A 274 8.85 9.38 7.81
CA THR A 274 7.93 8.34 8.28
C THR A 274 8.16 7.08 7.47
N CYS A 275 8.52 6.01 8.15
CA CYS A 275 8.55 4.65 7.61
C CYS A 275 7.11 4.10 7.58
N VAL A 276 6.61 3.84 6.38
CA VAL A 276 5.32 3.21 6.13
C VAL A 276 5.58 1.73 5.91
N VAL A 277 5.03 0.91 6.81
CA VAL A 277 5.11 -0.54 6.72
C VAL A 277 3.72 -1.08 6.45
N TYR A 278 3.53 -1.61 5.25
CA TYR A 278 2.35 -2.38 4.87
C TYR A 278 2.65 -3.86 5.00
N ALA A 279 1.78 -4.62 5.67
CA ALA A 279 1.95 -6.06 5.84
C ALA A 279 0.65 -6.81 5.59
N GLU A 280 0.77 -8.00 5.05
CA GLU A 280 -0.33 -8.91 4.75
C GLU A 280 -0.29 -10.11 5.69
N PHE A 281 -1.43 -10.48 6.25
CA PHE A 281 -1.59 -11.60 7.16
C PHE A 281 -2.68 -12.55 6.66
N PRO A 282 -2.46 -13.87 6.69
CA PRO A 282 -3.53 -14.82 6.44
C PRO A 282 -4.49 -14.79 7.63
N ASP A 283 -5.77 -14.61 7.36
CA ASP A 283 -6.82 -14.61 8.39
C ASP A 283 -8.07 -15.33 7.86
N ASN A 284 -9.01 -15.63 8.76
CA ASN A 284 -10.31 -16.17 8.37
C ASN A 284 -11.40 -15.66 9.30
N PHE A 285 -12.60 -15.48 8.76
CA PHE A 285 -13.80 -15.27 9.57
C PHE A 285 -14.84 -16.34 9.23
N GLU A 286 -15.73 -16.59 10.18
CA GLU A 286 -16.81 -17.55 10.05
C GLU A 286 -18.17 -16.85 10.12
N ILE A 287 -19.12 -17.33 9.32
CA ILE A 287 -20.53 -16.93 9.36
C ILE A 287 -21.37 -18.16 9.66
N ASN A 288 -22.32 -18.02 10.59
CA ASN A 288 -23.34 -19.00 10.92
C ASN A 288 -24.69 -18.53 10.39
#